data_AF-A0A1M6P0E9-F1
#
_entry.id   AF-A0A1M6P0E9-F1
#
_cell.length_a   1.000
_cell.length_b   1.000
_cell.length_c   1.000
_cell.angle_alpha   90.00
_cell.angle_beta   90.00
_cell.angle_gamma   90.00
#
_symmetry.space_group_name_H-M   'P 1'
#
loop_
_entity.id
_entity.type
_entity.pdbx_description
1 polymer ?
#
loop_
_entity_poly.entity_id
_entity_poly.type
_entity_poly.pdbx_seq_one_letter_code
_entity_poly.pdbx_strand_id
1 'polypeptide(L)'
;MMVSIFALFTSMFWFPRPEMVSASVVDFLEFEKEYLYGEWNLGKQLLTLTIPISLIALGFAFWKRSLIMGIAVVVLMATGKMVWSIQNAGESGKSILIPAIIGLLICCGLIFYGFKRLEKK
;
A
#
# COMPACT_ATOMS: atom_id res chain seq x y z
N MET A 1 3.55 19.40 -0.63
CA MET A 1 4.57 18.40 -0.24
C MET A 1 4.96 18.51 1.24
N MET A 2 5.35 19.69 1.73
CA MET A 2 5.79 19.83 3.14
C MET A 2 4.67 19.59 4.17
N VAL A 3 3.46 20.11 3.91
CA VAL A 3 2.28 19.88 4.76
C VAL A 3 1.88 18.41 4.82
N SER A 4 1.88 17.71 3.68
CA SER A 4 1.53 16.28 3.62
C SER A 4 2.56 15.40 4.34
N ILE A 5 3.85 15.74 4.25
CA ILE A 5 4.91 15.05 5.00
C ILE A 5 4.72 15.29 6.50
N PHE A 6 4.50 16.53 6.92
CA PHE A 6 4.25 16.87 8.33
C PHE A 6 3.03 16.14 8.90
N ALA A 7 1.92 16.12 8.15
CA ALA A 7 0.71 15.40 8.54
C ALA A 7 0.94 13.88 8.64
N LEU A 8 1.76 13.29 7.77
CA LEU A 8 2.12 11.87 7.84
C LEU A 8 2.94 11.57 9.10
N PHE A 9 3.97 12.38 9.40
CA PHE A 9 4.83 12.20 10.58
C PHE A 9 4.06 12.35 11.89
N THR A 10 3.07 13.26 11.92
CA THR A 10 2.24 13.48 13.11
C THR A 10 1.01 12.60 13.15
N SER A 11 0.76 11.75 12.15
CA SER A 11 -0.48 10.96 12.02
C SER A 11 -0.79 10.11 13.26
N MET A 12 0.23 9.48 13.87
CA MET A 12 0.05 8.70 15.10
C MET A 12 -0.42 9.51 16.31
N PHE A 13 -0.19 10.83 16.32
CA PHE A 13 -0.73 11.73 17.34
C PHE A 13 -2.22 12.02 17.11
N TRP A 14 -2.65 12.15 15.84
CA TRP A 14 -4.02 12.48 15.47
C TRP A 14 -4.97 11.28 15.43
N PHE A 15 -4.44 10.07 15.22
CA PHE A 15 -5.22 8.84 15.12
C PHE A 15 -4.85 7.89 16.27
N PRO A 16 -5.47 8.05 17.46
CA PRO A 16 -5.19 7.20 18.61
C PRO A 16 -5.63 5.75 18.36
N ARG A 17 -5.09 4.84 19.17
CA ARG A 17 -5.47 3.42 19.13
C ARG A 17 -7.00 3.28 19.31
N PRO A 18 -7.69 2.53 18.46
CA PRO A 18 -9.13 2.29 18.61
C PRO A 18 -9.45 1.48 19.87
N GLU A 19 -10.59 1.74 20.49
CA GLU A 19 -11.05 1.05 21.71
C GLU A 19 -11.49 -0.40 21.44
N MET A 20 -11.97 -0.68 20.23
CA MET A 20 -12.38 -2.03 19.80
C MET A 20 -11.62 -2.43 18.54
N VAL A 21 -11.02 -3.62 18.57
CA VAL A 21 -10.32 -4.24 17.43
C VAL A 21 -10.82 -5.67 17.28
N SER A 22 -11.07 -6.12 16.04
CA SER A 22 -11.47 -7.51 15.81
C SER A 22 -10.29 -8.45 16.06
N ALA A 23 -10.57 -9.67 16.52
CA ALA A 23 -9.54 -10.69 16.77
C ALA A 23 -8.65 -10.92 15.52
N SER A 24 -9.27 -11.00 14.33
CA SER A 24 -8.56 -11.15 13.06
C SER A 24 -7.54 -10.05 12.77
N VAL A 25 -7.78 -8.81 13.22
CA VAL A 25 -6.83 -7.70 13.03
C VAL A 25 -5.71 -7.79 14.05
N VAL A 26 -5.99 -8.23 15.28
CA VAL A 26 -4.95 -8.46 16.30
C VAL A 26 -3.99 -9.56 15.84
N ASP A 27 -4.52 -10.70 15.41
CA ASP A 27 -3.73 -11.83 14.93
C ASP A 27 -2.86 -11.44 13.72
N PHE A 28 -3.42 -10.66 12.79
CA PHE A 28 -2.68 -10.16 11.64
C PHE A 28 -1.52 -9.24 12.06
N LEU A 29 -1.75 -8.36 13.03
CA LEU A 29 -0.73 -7.44 13.54
C LEU A 29 0.38 -8.16 14.33
N GLU A 30 0.04 -9.21 15.07
CA GLU A 30 1.04 -10.06 15.74
C GLU A 30 1.91 -10.79 14.72
N PHE A 31 1.30 -11.39 13.71
CA PHE A 31 2.01 -11.97 12.57
C PHE A 31 2.94 -10.94 11.89
N GLU A 32 2.47 -9.71 11.62
CA GLU A 32 3.31 -8.69 11.00
C GLU A 32 4.51 -8.32 11.87
N LYS A 33 4.34 -8.22 13.19
CA LYS A 33 5.46 -7.97 14.10
C LYS A 33 6.48 -9.10 14.04
N GLU A 34 6.03 -10.35 14.13
CA GLU A 34 6.91 -11.51 14.03
C GLU A 34 7.64 -11.54 12.69
N TYR A 35 6.95 -11.27 11.59
CA TYR A 35 7.56 -11.18 10.27
C TYR A 35 8.62 -10.08 10.20
N LEU A 36 8.35 -8.89 10.74
CA LEU A 36 9.25 -7.74 10.69
C LEU A 36 10.48 -7.92 11.58
N TYR A 37 10.30 -8.35 12.83
CA TYR A 37 11.37 -8.55 13.81
C TYR A 37 12.08 -9.89 13.70
N GLY A 38 11.50 -10.86 12.99
CA GLY A 38 12.11 -12.15 12.71
C GLY A 38 13.32 -12.07 11.77
N GLU A 39 13.97 -13.21 11.60
CA GLU A 39 15.20 -13.34 10.83
C GLU A 39 15.04 -12.91 9.36
N TRP A 40 16.10 -12.30 8.83
CA TRP A 40 16.15 -11.87 7.45
C TRP A 40 16.71 -12.98 6.57
N ASN A 41 15.81 -13.76 5.98
CA ASN A 41 16.17 -14.71 4.94
C ASN A 41 16.26 -14.04 3.55
N LEU A 42 16.81 -14.76 2.57
CA LEU A 42 16.91 -14.30 1.18
C LEU A 42 15.54 -13.94 0.58
N GLY A 43 14.48 -14.66 0.93
CA GLY A 43 13.13 -14.39 0.46
C GLY A 43 12.61 -13.02 0.91
N LYS A 44 12.77 -12.67 2.20
CA LYS A 44 12.39 -11.37 2.77
C LYS A 44 13.20 -10.22 2.15
N GLN A 45 14.48 -10.45 1.85
CA GLN A 45 15.32 -9.47 1.14
C GLN A 45 14.82 -9.21 -0.29
N LEU A 46 14.59 -10.27 -1.06
CA LEU A 46 14.07 -10.16 -2.43
C LEU A 46 12.69 -9.49 -2.47
N LEU A 47 11.81 -9.84 -1.52
CA LEU A 47 10.51 -9.20 -1.40
C LEU A 47 10.66 -7.71 -1.05
N THR A 48 11.57 -7.36 -0.15
CA THR A 48 11.82 -5.95 0.22
C THR A 48 12.29 -5.13 -0.98
N LEU A 49 13.10 -5.71 -1.89
CA LEU A 49 13.54 -5.04 -3.12
C LEU A 49 12.39 -4.70 -4.08
N THR A 50 11.26 -5.42 -4.01
CA THR A 50 10.08 -5.07 -4.82
C THR A 50 9.51 -3.69 -4.48
N ILE A 51 9.74 -3.19 -3.25
CA ILE A 51 9.28 -1.87 -2.81
C ILE A 51 9.97 -0.75 -3.61
N PRO A 52 11.31 -0.57 -3.57
CA PRO A 52 11.96 0.48 -4.36
C PRO A 52 11.73 0.29 -5.86
N ILE A 53 11.70 -0.95 -6.37
CA ILE A 53 11.44 -1.23 -7.79
C ILE A 53 10.05 -0.72 -8.20
N SER A 54 9.01 -1.01 -7.41
CA SER A 54 7.65 -0.55 -7.70
C SER A 54 7.52 0.98 -7.65
N LEU A 55 8.20 1.64 -6.71
CA LEU A 55 8.23 3.10 -6.63
C LEU A 55 8.94 3.74 -7.83
N ILE A 56 10.06 3.17 -8.28
CA ILE A 56 10.76 3.60 -9.50
C ILE A 56 9.86 3.40 -10.73
N ALA A 57 9.20 2.26 -10.84
CA ALA A 57 8.27 1.97 -11.94
C ALA A 57 7.09 2.97 -11.97
N LEU A 58 6.55 3.32 -10.80
CA LEU A 58 5.48 4.31 -10.68
C LEU A 58 5.96 5.70 -11.10
N GLY A 59 7.15 6.12 -10.64
CA GLY A 59 7.78 7.37 -11.04
C GLY A 59 8.02 7.42 -12.56
N PHE A 60 8.51 6.34 -13.14
CA PHE A 60 8.74 6.23 -14.58
C PHE A 60 7.42 6.27 -15.39
N ALA A 61 6.37 5.60 -14.92
CA ALA A 61 5.06 5.62 -15.56
C ALA A 61 4.47 7.02 -15.68
N PHE A 62 4.54 7.81 -14.60
CA PHE A 62 4.07 9.19 -14.61
C PHE A 62 5.04 10.15 -15.32
N TRP A 63 6.34 9.88 -15.30
CA TRP A 63 7.33 10.61 -16.12
C TRP A 63 6.99 10.50 -17.61
N LYS A 64 6.63 9.30 -18.08
CA LYS A 64 6.18 9.05 -19.46
C LYS A 64 4.78 9.59 -19.76
N ARG A 65 4.12 10.25 -18.79
CA ARG A 65 2.72 10.70 -18.86
C ARG A 65 1.74 9.57 -19.26
N SER A 66 2.06 8.33 -18.91
CA SER A 66 1.24 7.18 -19.25
C SER A 66 0.28 6.85 -18.11
N LEU A 67 -0.98 7.24 -18.28
CA LEU A 67 -2.05 6.96 -17.33
C LEU A 67 -2.25 5.45 -17.12
N ILE A 68 -2.24 4.69 -18.21
CA ILE A 68 -2.46 3.23 -18.19
C ILE A 68 -1.33 2.55 -17.44
N MET A 69 -0.08 2.94 -17.67
CA MET A 69 1.05 2.37 -16.93
C MET A 69 0.99 2.73 -15.44
N GLY A 70 0.63 3.97 -15.10
CA GLY A 70 0.53 4.40 -13.70
C GLY A 70 -0.52 3.59 -12.95
N ILE A 71 -1.72 3.45 -13.53
CA ILE A 71 -2.79 2.62 -12.95
C ILE A 71 -2.36 1.15 -12.85
N ALA A 72 -1.74 0.60 -13.89
CA ALA A 72 -1.27 -0.79 -13.88
C ALA A 72 -0.27 -1.05 -12.74
N VAL A 73 0.71 -0.15 -12.53
CA VAL A 73 1.68 -0.29 -11.44
C VAL A 73 0.98 -0.22 -10.07
N VAL A 74 0.06 0.71 -9.86
CA VAL A 74 -0.69 0.82 -8.59
C VAL A 74 -1.52 -0.43 -8.32
N VAL A 75 -2.19 -0.97 -9.35
CA VAL A 75 -2.95 -2.22 -9.24
C VAL A 75 -2.03 -3.38 -8.87
N LEU A 76 -0.87 -3.51 -9.52
CA LEU A 76 0.12 -4.55 -9.21
C LEU A 76 0.66 -4.45 -7.79
N MET A 77 0.90 -3.24 -7.29
CA MET A 77 1.32 -3.03 -5.89
C MET A 77 0.24 -3.49 -4.91
N ALA A 78 -1.02 -3.11 -5.17
CA ALA A 78 -2.15 -3.48 -4.32
C ALA A 78 -2.39 -4.99 -4.33
N THR A 79 -2.39 -5.63 -5.51
CA THR A 79 -2.58 -7.08 -5.62
C THR A 79 -1.42 -7.85 -5.03
N GLY A 80 -0.18 -7.43 -5.24
CA GLY A 80 0.99 -8.03 -4.61
C GLY A 80 0.89 -8.02 -3.08
N LYS A 81 0.47 -6.89 -2.50
CA LYS A 81 0.26 -6.77 -1.05
C LYS A 81 -0.86 -7.70 -0.55
N MET A 82 -1.98 -7.77 -1.27
CA MET A 82 -3.10 -8.64 -0.91
C MET A 82 -2.73 -10.13 -0.99
N VAL A 83 -2.05 -10.54 -2.06
CA VAL A 83 -1.59 -11.93 -2.24
C VAL A 83 -0.60 -12.31 -1.13
N TRP A 84 0.37 -11.45 -0.84
CA TRP A 84 1.33 -11.69 0.23
C TRP A 84 0.64 -11.82 1.60
N SER A 85 -0.34 -10.96 1.89
CA SER A 85 -1.10 -11.00 3.14
C SER A 85 -1.88 -12.32 3.30
N ILE A 86 -2.57 -12.78 2.27
CA ILE A 86 -3.33 -14.05 2.32
C ILE A 86 -2.39 -15.25 2.46
N GLN A 87 -1.28 -15.25 1.71
CA GLN A 87 -0.34 -16.38 1.71
C GLN A 87 0.35 -16.56 3.07
N ASN A 88 0.69 -15.47 3.75
CA ASN A 88 1.47 -15.56 4.99
C ASN A 88 0.63 -15.49 6.26
N ALA A 89 -0.53 -14.81 6.23
CA ALA A 89 -1.38 -14.61 7.41
C ALA A 89 -2.74 -15.31 7.33
N GLY A 90 -2.97 -16.14 6.31
CA GLY A 90 -4.16 -17.00 6.21
C GLY A 90 -5.49 -16.22 6.24
N GLU A 91 -6.43 -16.66 7.09
CA GLU A 91 -7.75 -16.03 7.22
C GLU A 91 -7.67 -14.59 7.75
N SER A 92 -6.75 -14.31 8.66
CA SER A 92 -6.51 -12.97 9.20
C SER A 92 -6.00 -12.01 8.13
N GLY A 93 -5.30 -12.51 7.10
CA GLY A 93 -4.89 -11.74 5.92
C GLY A 93 -6.05 -11.18 5.09
N LYS A 94 -7.26 -11.77 5.18
CA LYS A 94 -8.44 -11.24 4.48
C LYS A 94 -8.91 -9.90 5.03
N SER A 95 -8.55 -9.57 6.29
CA SER A 95 -8.94 -8.31 6.94
C SER A 95 -8.45 -7.06 6.18
N ILE A 96 -7.35 -7.18 5.42
CA ILE A 96 -6.77 -6.07 4.65
C ILE A 96 -7.47 -5.85 3.31
N LEU A 97 -8.20 -6.84 2.78
CA LEU A 97 -8.77 -6.75 1.44
C LEU A 97 -9.72 -5.57 1.29
N ILE A 98 -10.59 -5.35 2.28
CA ILE A 98 -11.56 -4.26 2.26
C ILE A 98 -10.85 -2.89 2.23
N PRO A 99 -9.94 -2.55 3.18
CA PRO A 99 -9.14 -1.33 3.11
C PRO A 99 -8.34 -1.19 1.82
N ALA A 100 -7.73 -2.27 1.33
CA ALA A 100 -6.89 -2.24 0.14
C ALA A 100 -7.69 -1.93 -1.14
N ILE A 101 -8.85 -2.55 -1.31
CA ILE A 101 -9.72 -2.32 -2.47
C ILE A 101 -10.28 -0.91 -2.45
N ILE A 102 -10.76 -0.44 -1.29
CA ILE A 102 -11.27 0.94 -1.15
C ILE A 102 -10.17 1.95 -1.47
N GLY A 103 -8.98 1.77 -0.90
CA GLY A 103 -7.82 2.61 -1.17
C GLY A 103 -7.42 2.61 -2.64
N LEU A 104 -7.43 1.44 -3.30
CA LEU A 104 -7.13 1.30 -4.71
C LEU A 104 -8.13 2.05 -5.59
N LEU A 105 -9.44 1.90 -5.32
CA LEU A 105 -10.49 2.59 -6.07
C LEU A 105 -10.36 4.12 -5.95
N ILE A 106 -10.14 4.62 -4.74
CA ILE A 106 -9.92 6.05 -4.49
C ILE A 106 -8.67 6.54 -5.21
N CYS A 107 -7.55 5.80 -5.10
CA CYS A 107 -6.29 6.16 -5.74
C CYS A 107 -6.41 6.23 -7.26
N CYS A 108 -6.95 5.19 -7.90
CA CYS A 108 -7.20 5.16 -9.34
C CYS A 108 -8.13 6.29 -9.78
N GLY A 109 -9.20 6.57 -9.02
CA GLY A 109 -10.13 7.66 -9.30
C GLY A 109 -9.45 9.03 -9.25
N LEU A 110 -8.61 9.29 -8.25
CA LEU A 110 -7.86 10.54 -8.12
C LEU A 110 -6.79 10.69 -9.21
N ILE A 111 -6.08 9.62 -9.56
CA ILE A 111 -5.10 9.62 -10.67
C ILE A 111 -5.80 9.96 -11.99
N PHE A 112 -6.93 9.30 -12.28
CA PHE A 112 -7.72 9.56 -13.49
C PHE A 112 -8.23 11.00 -13.54
N TYR A 113 -8.79 11.50 -12.43
CA TYR A 113 -9.26 12.88 -12.34
C TYR A 113 -8.13 13.89 -12.53
N GLY A 114 -6.97 13.67 -11.90
CA GLY A 114 -5.80 14.52 -12.02
C GLY A 114 -5.29 14.58 -13.46
N PHE A 115 -5.21 13.45 -14.15
CA PHE A 115 -4.79 13.39 -15.55
C PHE A 115 -5.76 14.12 -16.48
N LYS A 116 -7.07 13.89 -16.33
CA LYS A 116 -8.11 14.56 -17.12
C LYS A 116 -8.10 16.08 -16.93
N ARG A 117 -7.75 16.56 -15.73
CA ARG A 117 -7.60 18.00 -15.46
C ARG A 117 -6.35 18.59 -16.13
N LEU A 118 -5.27 17.83 -16.23
CA LEU A 118 -4.04 18.24 -16.89
C LEU A 118 -4.15 18.27 -18.41
N GLU A 119 -4.97 17.39 -19.01
CA GLU A 119 -5.22 17.35 -20.46
C GLU A 119 -6.14 18.48 -20.94
N LYS A 120 -6.98 19.03 -20.04
CA LYS A 120 -7.85 20.18 -20.32
C LYS A 120 -7.19 21.55 -20.19
N LYS A 121 -5.91 21.60 -19.78
CA LYS A 121 -5.11 22.82 -19.72
C LYS A 121 -4.15 22.87 -20.90
#